data_AF-A0A7Y4SGL9-F1
#
_entry.id   AF-A0A7Y4SGL9-F1
#
_cell.length_a   1.000
_cell.length_b   1.000
_cell.length_c   1.000
_cell.angle_alpha   90.00
_cell.angle_beta   90.00
_cell.angle_gamma   90.00
#
_symmetry.space_group_name_H-M   'P 1'
#
loop_
_entity.id
_entity.type
_entity.pdbx_description
1 polymer ?
#
loop_
_entity_poly.entity_id
_entity_poly.type
_entity_poly.pdbx_seq_one_letter_code
_entity_poly.pdbx_strand_id
1 'polypeptide(L)'
;MYEEPYRWVEAVGNRRQYLDDQFKQGSPVVALTYEGGILLTTVSKGTPKLYEIYDRLALGGMGHPTDLEKLRFSLLEMAHVEGFNRSPSDVTGSRLVKYGIAPVIKQAFEEVYKAPFIVRILVVELGLKPEKDVLLTINYDGTFEEAIGCATLAATPTVQTKMLSYLKEQMRATQSLDQALNLALRAWAIGSLAHQEEEADQQTEAKPSANGGADSSASATPSSDSLMAHVRKVAGERTIECAVLERQAPGSSKYRSIKQADLSQLLPKMFQSGVAN
;
A
#
# COMPACT_ATOMS: atom_id res chain seq x y z
N MET A 1 -24.80 -8.12 36.08
CA MET A 1 -23.39 -7.77 35.80
C MET A 1 -22.84 -8.71 34.73
N TYR A 2 -23.40 -8.64 33.51
CA TYR A 2 -22.98 -9.42 32.33
C TYR A 2 -22.85 -8.52 31.08
N GLU A 3 -23.06 -7.20 31.21
CA GLU A 3 -23.08 -6.26 30.08
C GLU A 3 -21.68 -5.84 29.63
N GLU A 4 -20.68 -5.87 30.51
CA GLU A 4 -19.34 -5.34 30.22
C GLU A 4 -18.62 -6.06 29.06
N PRO A 5 -18.64 -7.41 28.96
CA PRO A 5 -18.04 -8.09 27.81
C PRO A 5 -18.79 -7.83 26.49
N TYR A 6 -20.12 -7.73 26.54
CA TYR A 6 -20.94 -7.51 25.34
C TYR A 6 -20.71 -6.11 24.76
N ARG A 7 -20.69 -5.08 25.62
CA ARG A 7 -20.39 -3.69 25.22
C ARG A 7 -18.99 -3.55 24.63
N TRP A 8 -18.01 -4.32 25.12
CA TRP A 8 -16.67 -4.33 24.55
C TRP A 8 -16.66 -4.94 23.14
N VAL A 9 -17.33 -6.08 22.94
CA VAL A 9 -17.42 -6.73 21.62
C VAL A 9 -18.11 -5.81 20.60
N GLU A 10 -19.21 -5.17 20.98
CA GLU A 10 -19.90 -4.18 20.13
C GLU A 10 -19.00 -2.98 19.82
N ALA A 11 -18.27 -2.45 20.81
CA ALA A 11 -17.39 -1.32 20.60
C ALA A 11 -16.20 -1.64 19.68
N VAL A 12 -15.67 -2.87 19.74
CA VAL A 12 -14.67 -3.36 18.78
C VAL A 12 -15.27 -3.51 17.39
N GLY A 13 -16.49 -4.04 17.27
CA GLY A 13 -17.22 -4.13 16.01
C GLY A 13 -17.44 -2.76 15.35
N ASN A 14 -17.97 -1.80 16.11
CA ASN A 14 -18.18 -0.42 15.65
C ASN A 14 -16.87 0.26 15.23
N ARG A 15 -15.77 -0.02 15.95
CA ARG A 15 -14.45 0.50 15.61
C ARG A 15 -13.92 -0.07 14.30
N ARG A 16 -14.09 -1.38 14.02
CA ARG A 16 -13.72 -1.97 12.72
C ARG A 16 -14.50 -1.31 11.59
N GLN A 17 -15.82 -1.19 11.74
CA GLN A 17 -16.68 -0.55 10.74
C GLN A 17 -16.23 0.90 10.48
N TYR A 18 -16.00 1.68 11.54
CA TYR A 18 -15.48 3.04 11.42
C TYR A 18 -14.16 3.09 10.65
N LEU A 19 -13.20 2.21 10.98
CA LEU A 19 -11.90 2.17 10.30
C LEU A 19 -12.03 1.75 8.84
N ASP A 20 -12.81 0.72 8.53
CA ASP A 20 -13.07 0.29 7.16
C ASP A 20 -13.67 1.43 6.33
N ASP A 21 -14.61 2.20 6.89
CA ASP A 21 -15.17 3.37 6.23
C ASP A 21 -14.13 4.48 6.00
N GLN A 22 -13.16 4.67 6.91
CA GLN A 22 -12.05 5.62 6.71
C GLN A 22 -11.11 5.19 5.57
N PHE A 23 -10.92 3.88 5.36
CA PHE A 23 -10.02 3.37 4.32
C PHE A 23 -10.64 3.31 2.94
N LYS A 24 -11.97 3.38 2.81
CA LYS A 24 -12.66 3.41 1.51
C LYS A 24 -11.99 4.41 0.57
N GLN A 25 -11.86 5.67 0.98
CA GLN A 25 -11.30 6.75 0.16
C GLN A 25 -9.76 6.70 -0.02
N GLY A 26 -9.10 5.70 0.55
CA GLY A 26 -7.65 5.58 0.56
C GLY A 26 -7.09 5.15 -0.79
N SER A 27 -6.11 5.89 -1.30
CA SER A 27 -5.37 5.50 -2.50
C SER A 27 -4.55 4.23 -2.22
N PRO A 28 -4.60 3.19 -3.07
CA PRO A 28 -3.81 1.97 -2.89
C PRO A 28 -2.29 2.22 -2.91
N VAL A 29 -1.53 1.33 -2.30
CA VAL A 29 -0.05 1.27 -2.39
C VAL A 29 0.33 -0.08 -2.96
N VAL A 30 1.22 -0.10 -3.95
CA VAL A 30 1.71 -1.32 -4.59
C VAL A 30 3.21 -1.40 -4.40
N ALA A 31 3.71 -2.57 -3.98
CA ALA A 31 5.12 -2.88 -4.01
C ALA A 31 5.37 -4.19 -4.75
N LEU A 32 6.43 -4.22 -5.56
CA LEU A 32 6.84 -5.40 -6.30
C LEU A 32 8.34 -5.45 -6.53
N THR A 33 8.88 -6.67 -6.58
CA THR A 33 10.28 -6.92 -6.87
C THR A 33 10.54 -6.80 -8.37
N TYR A 34 11.69 -6.25 -8.71
CA TYR A 34 12.20 -6.14 -10.08
C TYR A 34 13.69 -6.50 -10.08
N GLU A 35 14.31 -6.56 -11.25
CA GLU A 35 15.71 -6.97 -11.40
C GLU A 35 16.69 -6.24 -10.47
N GLY A 36 16.49 -4.93 -10.27
CA GLY A 36 17.36 -4.07 -9.46
C GLY A 36 17.02 -4.00 -7.98
N GLY A 37 15.89 -4.56 -7.53
CA GLY A 37 15.45 -4.50 -6.14
C GLY A 37 13.93 -4.44 -5.99
N ILE A 38 13.41 -3.45 -5.24
CA ILE A 38 11.97 -3.33 -4.94
C ILE A 38 11.46 -1.97 -5.40
N LEU A 39 10.33 -1.96 -6.11
CA LEU A 39 9.61 -0.76 -6.52
C LEU A 39 8.38 -0.59 -5.61
N LEU A 40 8.16 0.63 -5.13
CA LEU A 40 6.91 1.07 -4.50
C LEU A 40 6.24 2.11 -5.40
N THR A 41 4.91 2.04 -5.52
CA THR A 41 4.11 2.95 -6.34
C THR A 41 2.78 3.26 -5.67
N THR A 42 2.41 4.53 -5.67
CA THR A 42 1.11 4.99 -5.18
C THR A 42 0.75 6.34 -5.83
N VAL A 43 -0.42 6.85 -5.48
CA VAL A 43 -0.88 8.19 -5.85
C VAL A 43 -1.25 8.95 -4.59
N SER A 44 -0.77 10.18 -4.47
CA SER A 44 -1.00 11.04 -3.32
C SER A 44 -1.72 12.35 -3.69
N LYS A 45 -2.31 12.98 -2.67
CA LYS A 45 -2.94 14.30 -2.75
C LYS A 45 -2.10 15.30 -1.94
N GLY A 46 -0.84 15.49 -2.34
CA GLY A 46 0.08 16.48 -1.77
C GLY A 46 0.87 16.04 -0.54
N THR A 47 0.38 15.08 0.26
CA THR A 47 1.18 14.49 1.35
C THR A 47 1.82 13.18 0.90
N PRO A 48 3.15 13.01 1.07
CA PRO A 48 3.82 11.78 0.71
C PRO A 48 3.29 10.55 1.44
N LYS A 49 3.40 9.41 0.76
CA LYS A 49 2.99 8.11 1.28
C LYS A 49 4.12 7.11 1.29
N LEU A 50 5.21 7.39 0.58
CA LEU A 50 6.39 6.56 0.46
C LEU A 50 7.57 7.25 1.15
N TYR A 51 8.29 6.52 2.00
CA TYR A 51 9.36 7.05 2.83
C TYR A 51 10.51 6.06 2.96
N GLU A 52 11.70 6.61 3.16
CA GLU A 52 12.85 5.85 3.66
C GLU A 52 12.72 5.65 5.18
N ILE A 53 13.10 4.46 5.65
CA ILE A 53 13.19 4.15 7.09
C ILE A 53 14.64 3.87 7.49
N TYR A 54 15.39 3.14 6.67
CA TYR A 54 16.78 2.81 6.95
C TYR A 54 17.49 2.38 5.67
N ASP A 55 18.79 2.09 5.75
CA ASP A 55 19.66 1.73 4.62
C ASP A 55 18.99 0.81 3.57
N ARG A 56 18.23 -0.19 4.01
CA ARG A 56 17.54 -1.18 3.15
C ARG A 56 16.04 -1.26 3.37
N LEU A 57 15.46 -0.29 4.09
CA LEU A 57 14.07 -0.31 4.50
C LEU A 57 13.31 0.89 3.95
N ALA A 58 12.17 0.63 3.34
CA ALA A 58 11.23 1.65 2.93
C ALA A 58 9.84 1.38 3.50
N LEU A 59 9.07 2.44 3.66
CA LEU A 59 7.70 2.44 4.16
C LEU A 59 6.78 3.01 3.08
N GLY A 60 5.70 2.30 2.80
CA GLY A 60 4.52 2.82 2.13
C GLY A 60 3.33 2.78 3.08
N GLY A 61 2.43 3.75 3.04
CA GLY A 61 1.26 3.72 3.91
C GLY A 61 0.04 4.42 3.34
N MET A 62 -1.12 4.08 3.87
CA MET A 62 -2.40 4.74 3.59
C MET A 62 -3.17 4.97 4.88
N GLY A 63 -4.08 5.95 4.89
CA GLY A 63 -4.85 6.36 6.06
C GLY A 63 -4.61 7.81 6.43
N HIS A 64 -4.77 8.14 7.71
CA HIS A 64 -4.61 9.49 8.22
C HIS A 64 -3.12 9.92 8.23
N PRO A 65 -2.76 11.05 7.60
CA PRO A 65 -1.35 11.45 7.46
C PRO A 65 -0.60 11.58 8.78
N THR A 66 -1.23 12.14 9.81
CA THR A 66 -0.60 12.32 11.12
C THR A 66 -0.31 11.00 11.81
N ASP A 67 -1.16 9.99 11.63
CA ASP A 67 -0.95 8.68 12.24
C ASP A 67 0.14 7.93 11.49
N LEU A 68 0.17 8.04 10.16
CA LEU A 68 1.25 7.48 9.34
C LEU A 68 2.60 8.09 9.74
N GLU A 69 2.66 9.40 9.93
CA GLU A 69 3.88 10.10 10.33
C GLU A 69 4.35 9.73 11.74
N LYS A 70 3.41 9.55 12.70
CA LYS A 70 3.74 9.05 14.03
C LYS A 70 4.38 7.66 13.97
N LEU A 71 3.79 6.73 13.22
CA LEU A 71 4.36 5.39 13.06
C LEU A 71 5.70 5.41 12.32
N ARG A 72 5.85 6.27 11.31
CA ARG A 72 7.11 6.48 10.61
C ARG A 72 8.19 6.94 11.57
N PHE A 73 7.90 7.93 12.41
CA PHE A 73 8.82 8.41 13.43
C PHE A 73 9.23 7.30 14.40
N SER A 74 8.27 6.51 14.90
CA SER A 74 8.58 5.35 15.75
C SER A 74 9.47 4.33 15.05
N LEU A 75 9.23 4.02 13.77
CA LEU A 75 10.07 3.11 13.00
C LEU A 75 11.49 3.64 12.81
N LEU A 76 11.66 4.93 12.56
CA LEU A 76 12.97 5.59 12.45
C LEU A 76 13.76 5.47 13.76
N GLU A 77 13.14 5.83 14.88
CA GLU A 77 13.77 5.73 16.20
C GLU A 77 14.18 4.29 16.52
N MET A 78 13.29 3.34 16.27
CA MET A 78 13.58 1.92 16.47
C MET A 78 14.74 1.42 15.59
N ALA A 79 14.76 1.82 14.32
CA ALA A 79 15.81 1.44 13.39
C ALA A 79 17.18 1.99 13.82
N HIS A 80 17.24 3.27 14.20
CA HIS A 80 18.47 3.89 14.68
C HIS A 80 18.96 3.29 15.99
N VAL A 81 18.07 3.02 16.95
CA VAL A 81 18.42 2.40 18.22
C VAL A 81 18.95 0.97 18.00
N GLU A 82 18.30 0.17 17.16
CA GLU A 82 18.76 -1.19 16.84
C GLU A 82 20.12 -1.16 16.10
N GLY A 83 20.26 -0.28 15.12
CA GLY A 83 21.49 -0.11 14.35
C GLY A 83 22.67 0.35 15.21
N PHE A 84 22.43 1.26 16.16
CA PHE A 84 23.44 1.74 17.10
C PHE A 84 23.82 0.68 18.14
N ASN A 85 22.83 -0.01 18.73
CA ASN A 85 23.09 -1.01 19.77
C ASN A 85 23.72 -2.29 19.23
N ARG A 86 23.56 -2.57 17.93
CA ARG A 86 24.10 -3.76 17.27
C ARG A 86 24.93 -3.38 16.06
N SER A 87 24.33 -3.48 14.88
CA SER A 87 24.96 -3.19 13.60
C SER A 87 23.87 -2.68 12.64
N PRO A 88 24.20 -1.76 11.71
CA PRO A 88 23.30 -1.40 10.63
C PRO A 88 22.78 -2.61 9.82
N SER A 89 23.55 -3.70 9.75
CA SER A 89 23.14 -4.94 9.08
C SER A 89 22.05 -5.73 9.82
N ASP A 90 21.87 -5.49 11.11
CA ASP A 90 20.92 -6.22 11.96
C ASP A 90 19.54 -5.57 11.99
N VAL A 91 19.41 -4.38 11.38
CA VAL A 91 18.16 -3.66 11.23
C VAL A 91 17.33 -4.31 10.12
N THR A 92 16.42 -5.19 10.52
CA THR A 92 15.51 -5.92 9.62
C THR A 92 14.08 -5.41 9.77
N GLY A 93 13.37 -5.29 8.65
CA GLY A 93 11.97 -4.89 8.61
C GLY A 93 11.10 -5.89 9.38
N SER A 94 11.41 -7.18 9.26
CA SER A 94 10.76 -8.23 10.06
C SER A 94 10.81 -7.95 11.55
N ARG A 95 11.96 -7.52 12.08
CA ARG A 95 12.12 -7.24 13.52
C ARG A 95 11.34 -5.99 13.93
N LEU A 96 11.50 -4.90 13.17
CA LEU A 96 10.83 -3.62 13.44
C LEU A 96 9.30 -3.76 13.39
N VAL A 97 8.79 -4.59 12.49
CA VAL A 97 7.36 -4.86 12.35
C VAL A 97 6.86 -5.77 13.46
N LYS A 98 7.41 -7.00 13.56
CA LYS A 98 6.85 -8.07 14.40
C LYS A 98 6.97 -7.79 15.89
N TYR A 99 8.09 -7.19 16.32
CA TYR A 99 8.37 -6.91 17.73
C TYR A 99 8.24 -5.43 18.09
N GLY A 100 8.00 -4.57 17.11
CA GLY A 100 7.88 -3.14 17.30
C GLY A 100 6.47 -2.64 17.04
N ILE A 101 6.21 -2.27 15.79
CA ILE A 101 5.03 -1.47 15.47
C ILE A 101 3.73 -2.29 15.50
N ALA A 102 3.75 -3.58 15.14
CA ALA A 102 2.53 -4.39 15.14
C ALA A 102 1.90 -4.54 16.55
N PRO A 103 2.66 -4.86 17.61
CA PRO A 103 2.16 -4.80 18.98
C PRO A 103 1.59 -3.43 19.38
N VAL A 104 2.24 -2.33 18.98
CA VAL A 104 1.78 -0.97 19.29
C VAL A 104 0.43 -0.66 18.62
N ILE A 105 0.28 -1.02 17.34
CA ILE A 105 -0.98 -0.84 16.61
C ILE A 105 -2.08 -1.70 17.23
N LYS A 106 -1.79 -2.97 17.53
CA LYS A 106 -2.74 -3.89 18.16
C LYS A 106 -3.24 -3.34 19.49
N GLN A 107 -2.32 -2.90 20.35
CA GLN A 107 -2.67 -2.31 21.64
C GLN A 107 -3.57 -1.08 21.48
N ALA A 108 -3.21 -0.16 20.57
CA ALA A 108 -4.01 1.04 20.31
C ALA A 108 -5.41 0.71 19.76
N PHE A 109 -5.56 -0.39 19.02
CA PHE A 109 -6.85 -0.87 18.53
C PHE A 109 -7.72 -1.47 19.66
N GLU A 110 -7.11 -2.25 20.57
CA GLU A 110 -7.81 -2.89 21.70
C GLU A 110 -8.21 -1.88 22.81
N GLU A 111 -7.50 -0.76 22.92
CA GLU A 111 -7.82 0.34 23.84
C GLU A 111 -9.02 1.17 23.37
N VAL A 112 -10.23 0.61 23.53
CA VAL A 112 -11.51 1.17 23.05
C VAL A 112 -11.77 2.63 23.47
N TYR A 113 -11.20 3.08 24.59
CA TYR A 113 -11.36 4.44 25.11
C TYR A 113 -10.45 5.49 24.44
N LYS A 114 -9.48 5.08 23.61
CA LYS A 114 -8.60 5.98 22.86
C LYS A 114 -8.86 5.90 21.37
N ALA A 115 -8.48 6.95 20.65
CA ALA A 115 -8.55 6.94 19.18
C ALA A 115 -7.58 5.87 18.65
N PRO A 116 -8.04 4.95 17.76
CA PRO A 116 -7.16 4.00 17.10
C PRO A 116 -6.30 4.71 16.05
N PHE A 117 -5.20 4.08 15.63
CA PHE A 117 -4.48 4.54 14.46
C PHE A 117 -5.27 4.26 13.19
N ILE A 118 -5.52 5.29 12.39
CA ILE A 118 -6.17 5.14 11.08
C ILE A 118 -5.08 4.94 10.03
N VAL A 119 -4.39 3.80 10.07
CA VAL A 119 -3.28 3.49 9.15
C VAL A 119 -3.26 2.03 8.71
N ARG A 120 -2.86 1.82 7.46
CA ARG A 120 -2.31 0.55 6.95
C ARG A 120 -0.93 0.85 6.40
N ILE A 121 0.05 0.02 6.74
CA ILE A 121 1.44 0.23 6.35
C ILE A 121 2.03 -0.99 5.67
N LEU A 122 2.98 -0.73 4.79
CA LEU A 122 3.74 -1.68 4.00
C LEU A 122 5.21 -1.35 4.23
N VAL A 123 5.91 -2.20 4.94
CA VAL A 123 7.35 -2.10 5.12
C VAL A 123 8.00 -3.07 4.15
N VAL A 124 8.94 -2.58 3.35
CA VAL A 124 9.71 -3.42 2.44
C VAL A 124 11.17 -3.43 2.86
N GLU A 125 11.76 -4.61 2.84
CA GLU A 125 13.14 -4.87 3.18
C GLU A 125 13.87 -5.42 1.95
N LEU A 126 14.91 -4.71 1.54
CA LEU A 126 15.78 -5.13 0.45
C LEU A 126 16.88 -6.06 0.96
N GLY A 127 16.76 -7.34 0.61
CA GLY A 127 17.74 -8.36 0.98
C GLY A 127 19.11 -8.16 0.33
N LEU A 128 20.02 -9.09 0.56
CA LEU A 128 21.27 -9.17 -0.21
C LEU A 128 21.07 -9.88 -1.56
N LYS A 129 20.03 -10.69 -1.66
CA LYS A 129 19.62 -11.40 -2.88
C LYS A 129 18.11 -11.24 -3.06
N PRO A 130 17.59 -11.33 -4.30
CA PRO A 130 16.15 -11.19 -4.56
C PRO A 130 15.26 -12.15 -3.76
N GLU A 131 15.75 -13.36 -3.44
CA GLU A 131 14.99 -14.36 -2.68
C GLU A 131 14.85 -14.00 -1.20
N LYS A 132 15.62 -13.00 -0.74
CA LYS A 132 15.58 -12.49 0.64
C LYS A 132 14.88 -11.13 0.74
N ASP A 133 14.23 -10.68 -0.32
CA ASP A 133 13.40 -9.49 -0.25
C ASP A 133 12.12 -9.84 0.52
N VAL A 134 11.77 -8.98 1.49
CA VAL A 134 10.65 -9.20 2.39
C VAL A 134 9.70 -8.01 2.30
N LEU A 135 8.42 -8.29 2.08
CA LEU A 135 7.37 -7.28 2.07
C LEU A 135 6.41 -7.60 3.22
N LEU A 136 6.22 -6.65 4.13
CA LEU A 136 5.41 -6.80 5.34
C LEU A 136 4.27 -5.79 5.30
N THR A 137 3.03 -6.27 5.21
CA THR A 137 1.84 -5.44 5.37
C THR A 137 1.37 -5.50 6.81
N ILE A 138 0.86 -4.39 7.33
CA ILE A 138 0.24 -4.31 8.65
C ILE A 138 -1.09 -3.58 8.51
N ASN A 139 -2.14 -4.21 9.02
CA ASN A 139 -3.48 -3.66 9.07
C ASN A 139 -3.69 -2.83 10.36
N TYR A 140 -4.79 -2.07 10.41
CA TYR A 140 -5.14 -1.18 11.51
C TYR A 140 -5.37 -1.89 12.86
N ASP A 141 -5.58 -3.21 12.86
CA ASP A 141 -5.77 -4.04 14.06
C ASP A 141 -4.47 -4.71 14.52
N GLY A 142 -3.35 -4.41 13.86
CA GLY A 142 -2.04 -4.98 14.14
C GLY A 142 -1.82 -6.36 13.55
N THR A 143 -2.77 -6.91 12.78
CA THR A 143 -2.51 -8.09 11.96
C THR A 143 -1.48 -7.75 10.88
N PHE A 144 -0.53 -8.65 10.66
CA PHE A 144 0.51 -8.46 9.66
C PHE A 144 0.67 -9.71 8.80
N GLU A 145 1.05 -9.50 7.55
CA GLU A 145 1.34 -10.56 6.60
C GLU A 145 2.72 -10.35 6.00
N GLU A 146 3.41 -11.45 5.73
CA GLU A 146 4.71 -11.45 5.07
C GLU A 146 4.56 -12.04 3.66
N ALA A 147 5.05 -11.32 2.67
CA ALA A 147 5.00 -11.70 1.27
C ALA A 147 6.38 -11.54 0.63
N ILE A 148 6.58 -12.33 -0.44
CA ILE A 148 7.77 -12.26 -1.30
C ILE A 148 7.28 -11.91 -2.71
N GLY A 149 8.03 -11.08 -3.41
CA GLY A 149 7.75 -10.73 -4.80
C GLY A 149 6.80 -9.56 -4.96
N CYS A 150 5.60 -9.59 -4.35
CA CYS A 150 4.68 -8.45 -4.40
C CYS A 150 3.79 -8.35 -3.16
N ALA A 151 3.39 -7.13 -2.84
CA ALA A 151 2.46 -6.80 -1.77
C ALA A 151 1.66 -5.55 -2.13
N THR A 152 0.43 -5.46 -1.65
CA THR A 152 -0.44 -4.32 -1.90
C THR A 152 -1.17 -3.90 -0.62
N LEU A 153 -1.41 -2.60 -0.49
CA LEU A 153 -2.38 -2.04 0.43
C LEU A 153 -3.55 -1.52 -0.38
N ALA A 154 -4.76 -1.90 0.00
CA ALA A 154 -5.99 -1.44 -0.64
C ALA A 154 -7.03 -1.01 0.40
N ALA A 155 -8.13 -0.42 -0.08
CA ALA A 155 -9.25 -0.01 0.75
C ALA A 155 -9.98 -1.19 1.41
N THR A 156 -10.19 -2.29 0.68
CA THR A 156 -10.86 -3.49 1.18
C THR A 156 -10.03 -4.76 0.91
N PRO A 157 -10.20 -5.83 1.71
CA PRO A 157 -9.52 -7.11 1.48
C PRO A 157 -9.84 -7.71 0.09
N THR A 158 -11.07 -7.52 -0.39
CA THR A 158 -11.53 -7.97 -1.72
C THR A 158 -10.73 -7.29 -2.83
N VAL A 159 -10.57 -5.96 -2.75
CA VAL A 159 -9.77 -5.20 -3.71
C VAL A 159 -8.29 -5.58 -3.62
N GLN A 160 -7.75 -5.74 -2.41
CA GLN A 160 -6.38 -6.19 -2.20
C GLN A 160 -6.12 -7.54 -2.90
N THR A 161 -7.06 -8.48 -2.75
CA THR A 161 -6.98 -9.81 -3.38
C THR A 161 -7.01 -9.70 -4.90
N LYS A 162 -7.91 -8.90 -5.48
CA LYS A 162 -7.97 -8.65 -6.93
C LYS A 162 -6.63 -8.11 -7.46
N MET A 163 -6.05 -7.13 -6.78
CA MET A 163 -4.76 -6.54 -7.16
C MET A 163 -3.62 -7.56 -7.09
N LEU A 164 -3.56 -8.35 -6.01
CA LEU A 164 -2.52 -9.37 -5.82
C LEU A 164 -2.62 -10.50 -6.85
N SER A 165 -3.83 -10.97 -7.16
CA SER A 165 -4.05 -11.98 -8.19
C SER A 165 -3.55 -11.50 -9.55
N TYR A 166 -3.89 -10.26 -9.92
CA TYR A 166 -3.39 -9.64 -11.16
C TYR A 166 -1.85 -9.58 -11.19
N LEU A 167 -1.21 -9.12 -10.11
CA LEU A 167 0.25 -9.06 -10.05
C LEU A 167 0.88 -10.44 -10.21
N LYS A 168 0.37 -11.45 -9.49
CA LYS A 168 0.88 -12.83 -9.55
C LYS A 168 0.75 -13.45 -10.94
N GLU A 169 -0.35 -13.18 -11.65
CA GLU A 169 -0.57 -13.69 -13.02
C GLU A 169 0.40 -13.09 -14.05
N GLN A 170 0.78 -11.82 -13.86
CA GLN A 170 1.64 -11.07 -14.77
C GLN A 170 3.14 -11.20 -14.44
N MET A 171 3.50 -11.45 -13.17
CA MET A 171 4.88 -11.64 -12.71
C MET A 171 5.43 -13.04 -13.02
N ARG A 172 5.52 -13.40 -14.31
CA ARG A 172 6.04 -14.72 -14.76
C ARG A 172 7.56 -14.82 -14.79
N ALA A 173 8.25 -13.69 -14.88
CA ALA A 173 9.71 -13.59 -14.94
C ALA A 173 10.17 -12.31 -14.26
N THR A 174 11.47 -12.21 -13.98
CA THR A 174 12.10 -10.98 -13.49
C THR A 174 11.84 -9.83 -14.46
N GLN A 175 11.30 -8.73 -13.95
CA GLN A 175 10.91 -7.57 -14.75
C GLN A 175 12.00 -6.50 -14.72
N SER A 176 12.17 -5.79 -15.83
CA SER A 176 12.90 -4.52 -15.83
C SER A 176 12.14 -3.46 -15.04
N LEU A 177 12.81 -2.37 -14.65
CA LEU A 177 12.17 -1.28 -13.91
C LEU A 177 10.96 -0.69 -14.66
N ASP A 178 11.04 -0.53 -15.98
CA ASP A 178 9.94 0.02 -16.80
C ASP A 178 8.73 -0.92 -16.83
N GLN A 179 8.98 -2.23 -16.97
CA GLN A 179 7.94 -3.25 -16.95
C GLN A 179 7.27 -3.33 -15.58
N ALA A 180 8.09 -3.31 -14.52
CA ALA A 180 7.66 -3.27 -13.13
C ALA A 180 6.77 -2.05 -12.85
N LEU A 181 7.19 -0.86 -13.27
CA LEU A 181 6.43 0.37 -13.10
C LEU A 181 5.08 0.32 -13.84
N ASN A 182 5.08 -0.15 -15.09
CA ASN A 182 3.85 -0.28 -15.86
C ASN A 182 2.87 -1.25 -15.19
N LEU A 183 3.38 -2.39 -14.69
CA LEU A 183 2.58 -3.37 -13.99
C LEU A 183 2.04 -2.82 -12.65
N ALA A 184 2.88 -2.10 -11.88
CA ALA A 184 2.49 -1.46 -10.62
C ALA A 184 1.34 -0.47 -10.83
N LEU A 185 1.42 0.36 -11.87
CA LEU A 185 0.39 1.36 -12.19
C LEU A 185 -0.92 0.72 -12.63
N ARG A 186 -0.87 -0.38 -13.40
CA ARG A 186 -2.08 -1.15 -13.75
C ARG A 186 -2.73 -1.78 -12.52
N ALA A 187 -1.92 -2.40 -11.66
CA ALA A 187 -2.42 -2.96 -10.41
C ALA A 187 -3.04 -1.88 -9.51
N TRP A 188 -2.39 -0.71 -9.41
CA TRP A 188 -2.93 0.45 -8.71
C TRP A 188 -4.27 0.92 -9.31
N ALA A 189 -4.38 0.96 -10.64
CA ALA A 189 -5.60 1.34 -11.34
C ALA A 189 -6.76 0.38 -11.07
N ILE A 190 -6.50 -0.94 -11.02
CA ILE A 190 -7.49 -1.95 -10.61
C ILE A 190 -8.02 -1.61 -9.21
N GLY A 191 -7.12 -1.30 -8.28
CA GLY A 191 -7.50 -0.91 -6.92
C GLY A 191 -8.32 0.38 -6.88
N SER A 192 -7.94 1.37 -7.68
CA SER A 192 -8.64 2.66 -7.75
C SER A 192 -10.01 2.56 -8.40
N LEU A 193 -10.20 1.69 -9.40
CA LEU A 193 -11.47 1.53 -10.12
C LEU A 193 -12.46 0.67 -9.32
N ALA A 194 -11.99 -0.44 -8.74
CA ALA A 194 -12.84 -1.29 -7.90
C ALA A 194 -13.44 -0.51 -6.72
N HIS A 195 -12.72 0.49 -6.22
CA HIS A 195 -13.26 1.41 -5.21
C HIS A 195 -14.39 2.30 -5.74
N GLN A 196 -14.29 2.81 -6.97
CA GLN A 196 -15.35 3.62 -7.58
C GLN A 196 -16.61 2.80 -7.88
N GLU A 197 -16.44 1.53 -8.25
CA GLU A 197 -17.54 0.58 -8.46
C GLU A 197 -18.27 0.28 -7.14
N GLU A 198 -17.53 -0.03 -6.05
CA GLU A 198 -18.13 -0.28 -4.73
C GLU A 198 -18.88 0.96 -4.17
N GLU A 199 -18.40 2.18 -4.44
CA GLU A 199 -19.10 3.42 -4.07
C GLU A 199 -20.39 3.63 -4.88
N ALA A 200 -20.38 3.30 -6.18
CA ALA A 200 -21.55 3.43 -7.05
C ALA A 200 -22.67 2.43 -6.69
N ASP A 201 -22.29 1.19 -6.35
CA ASP A 201 -23.24 0.15 -5.94
C ASP A 201 -23.92 0.49 -4.59
N GLN A 202 -23.14 0.97 -3.60
CA GLN A 202 -23.68 1.40 -2.29
C GLN A 202 -24.65 2.60 -2.40
N GLN A 203 -24.44 3.51 -3.36
CA GLN A 203 -25.35 4.63 -3.60
C GLN A 203 -26.65 4.19 -4.32
N THR A 204 -26.60 3.09 -5.05
CA THR A 204 -27.76 2.55 -5.78
C THR A 204 -28.67 1.73 -4.86
N GLU A 205 -28.11 0.97 -3.90
CA GLU A 205 -28.86 0.21 -2.89
C GLU A 205 -29.57 1.10 -1.84
N ALA A 206 -29.13 2.34 -1.64
CA ALA A 206 -29.78 3.30 -0.75
C ALA A 206 -31.10 3.89 -1.31
N LYS A 207 -31.48 3.56 -2.55
CA LYS A 207 -32.82 3.82 -3.12
C LYS A 207 -33.60 2.52 -3.18
N PRO A 208 -34.80 2.42 -2.59
CA PRO A 208 -35.57 1.18 -2.67
C PRO A 208 -36.10 1.05 -4.10
N SER A 209 -35.51 0.15 -4.88
CA SER A 209 -36.09 -0.31 -6.14
C SER A 209 -36.31 -1.82 -6.06
N ALA A 210 -37.59 -2.20 -6.09
CA ALA A 210 -38.01 -3.57 -6.21
C ALA A 210 -37.61 -4.10 -7.60
N ASN A 211 -36.56 -4.91 -7.66
CA ASN A 211 -36.52 -6.11 -8.50
C ASN A 211 -35.25 -6.91 -8.19
N GLY A 212 -35.46 -8.12 -7.68
CA GLY A 212 -34.41 -9.14 -7.58
C GLY A 212 -34.06 -9.67 -8.96
N GLY A 213 -32.80 -9.48 -9.34
CA GLY A 213 -32.17 -10.11 -10.48
C GLY A 213 -30.70 -10.32 -10.13
N ALA A 214 -30.38 -11.48 -9.59
CA ALA A 214 -29.02 -11.90 -9.30
C ALA A 214 -28.36 -12.34 -10.61
N ASP A 215 -27.63 -11.43 -11.23
CA ASP A 215 -26.55 -11.77 -12.16
C ASP A 215 -25.24 -11.28 -11.54
N SER A 216 -24.52 -12.24 -10.95
CA SER A 216 -23.15 -12.05 -10.47
C SER A 216 -22.22 -11.87 -11.67
N SER A 217 -22.07 -10.64 -12.15
CA SER A 217 -21.02 -10.30 -13.09
C SER A 217 -19.67 -10.48 -12.38
N ALA A 218 -19.03 -11.62 -12.60
CA ALA A 218 -17.61 -11.79 -12.36
C ALA A 218 -16.89 -10.67 -13.12
N SER A 219 -16.45 -9.63 -12.40
CA SER A 219 -15.85 -8.43 -12.98
C SER A 219 -14.58 -8.86 -13.73
N ALA A 220 -14.68 -8.99 -15.06
CA ALA A 220 -13.53 -9.29 -15.91
C ALA A 220 -12.47 -8.19 -15.67
N THR A 221 -11.21 -8.59 -15.48
CA THR A 221 -10.12 -7.65 -15.28
C THR A 221 -10.12 -6.64 -16.44
N PRO A 222 -10.14 -5.33 -16.18
CA PRO A 222 -10.23 -4.33 -17.24
C PRO A 222 -9.05 -4.47 -18.21
N SER A 223 -9.27 -4.12 -19.47
CA SER A 223 -8.20 -4.14 -20.48
C SER A 223 -7.04 -3.22 -20.07
N SER A 224 -5.82 -3.60 -20.45
CA SER A 224 -4.61 -2.82 -20.17
C SER A 224 -4.75 -1.35 -20.58
N ASP A 225 -5.35 -1.07 -21.74
CA ASP A 225 -5.51 0.29 -22.25
C ASP A 225 -6.46 1.13 -21.40
N SER A 226 -7.54 0.52 -20.88
CA SER A 226 -8.49 1.17 -19.99
C SER A 226 -7.83 1.54 -18.65
N LEU A 227 -7.07 0.61 -18.06
CA LEU A 227 -6.32 0.86 -16.82
C LEU A 227 -5.36 2.04 -16.99
N MET A 228 -4.61 2.08 -18.09
CA MET A 228 -3.66 3.15 -18.34
C MET A 228 -4.33 4.49 -18.66
N ALA A 229 -5.50 4.49 -19.30
CA ALA A 229 -6.30 5.71 -19.47
C ALA A 229 -6.76 6.28 -18.13
N HIS A 230 -7.17 5.42 -17.19
CA HIS A 230 -7.52 5.83 -15.82
C HIS A 230 -6.33 6.44 -15.08
N VAL A 231 -5.15 5.82 -15.16
CA VAL A 231 -3.92 6.36 -14.57
C VAL A 231 -3.61 7.76 -15.11
N ARG A 232 -3.74 7.99 -16.43
CA ARG A 232 -3.51 9.31 -17.04
C ARG A 232 -4.48 10.36 -16.52
N LYS A 233 -5.76 10.02 -16.41
CA LYS A 233 -6.78 10.92 -15.86
C LYS A 233 -6.42 11.34 -14.44
N VAL A 234 -6.04 10.37 -13.59
CA VAL A 234 -5.67 10.65 -12.20
C VAL A 234 -4.36 11.45 -12.09
N ALA A 235 -3.39 11.19 -12.96
CA ALA A 235 -2.12 11.92 -12.98
C ALA A 235 -2.27 13.42 -13.31
N GLY A 236 -3.38 13.83 -13.93
CA GLY A 236 -3.69 15.24 -14.16
C GLY A 236 -4.17 15.98 -12.91
N GLU A 237 -4.73 15.27 -11.94
CA GLU A 237 -5.30 15.84 -10.71
C GLU A 237 -4.46 15.56 -9.46
N ARG A 238 -3.65 14.51 -9.50
CA ARG A 238 -2.92 13.95 -8.35
C ARG A 238 -1.48 13.60 -8.72
N THR A 239 -0.63 13.48 -7.71
CA THR A 239 0.79 13.17 -7.92
C THR A 239 0.99 11.66 -7.86
N ILE A 240 1.63 11.08 -8.89
CA ILE A 240 2.13 9.71 -8.85
C ILE A 240 3.44 9.70 -8.07
N GLU A 241 3.49 8.89 -7.02
CA GLU A 241 4.68 8.69 -6.20
C GLU A 241 5.27 7.31 -6.49
N CYS A 242 6.55 7.31 -6.85
CA CYS A 242 7.31 6.09 -7.04
C CYS A 242 8.62 6.18 -6.26
N ALA A 243 8.99 5.09 -5.62
CA ALA A 243 10.27 4.96 -4.94
C ALA A 243 10.84 3.57 -5.18
N VAL A 244 12.16 3.46 -5.24
CA VAL A 244 12.86 2.20 -5.41
C VAL A 244 13.85 1.97 -4.28
N LEU A 245 13.97 0.71 -3.87
CA LEU A 245 15.11 0.21 -3.14
C LEU A 245 16.04 -0.48 -4.14
N GLU A 246 17.20 0.13 -4.41
CA GLU A 246 18.16 -0.31 -5.43
C GLU A 246 19.33 -1.06 -4.79
N ARG A 247 19.49 -2.33 -5.14
CA ARG A 247 20.50 -3.21 -4.51
C ARG A 247 21.93 -2.77 -4.80
N GLN A 248 22.14 -2.22 -6.00
CA GLN A 248 23.43 -1.77 -6.49
C GLN A 248 23.67 -0.26 -6.30
N ALA A 249 22.76 0.46 -5.64
CA ALA A 249 22.95 1.89 -5.40
C ALA A 249 24.22 2.14 -4.56
N PRO A 250 25.01 3.18 -4.87
CA PRO A 250 26.17 3.56 -4.05
C PRO A 250 25.72 4.14 -2.70
N GLY A 251 26.56 4.00 -1.67
CA GLY A 251 26.26 4.50 -0.32
C GLY A 251 25.52 3.49 0.57
N SER A 252 25.19 3.92 1.79
CA SER A 252 24.49 3.08 2.77
C SER A 252 22.99 2.98 2.44
N SER A 253 22.36 4.12 2.15
CA SER A 253 20.98 4.21 1.70
C SER A 253 20.78 3.59 0.32
N LYS A 254 19.82 2.67 0.22
CA LYS A 254 19.36 2.06 -1.04
C LYS A 254 18.07 2.69 -1.54
N TYR A 255 17.51 3.66 -0.82
CA TYR A 255 16.26 4.30 -1.17
C TYR A 255 16.48 5.44 -2.17
N ARG A 256 15.68 5.42 -3.25
CA ARG A 256 15.64 6.50 -4.23
C ARG A 256 14.20 6.80 -4.62
N SER A 257 13.76 8.05 -4.40
CA SER A 257 12.50 8.54 -4.94
C SER A 257 12.66 8.86 -6.42
N ILE A 258 11.72 8.40 -7.25
CA ILE A 258 11.68 8.71 -8.69
C ILE A 258 10.82 9.96 -8.87
N LYS A 259 11.43 11.04 -9.37
CA LYS A 259 10.74 12.30 -9.60
C LYS A 259 9.75 12.17 -10.76
N GLN A 260 8.70 12.99 -10.74
CA GLN A 260 7.67 12.99 -11.79
C GLN A 260 8.22 13.23 -13.20
N ALA A 261 9.27 14.05 -13.34
CA ALA A 261 9.96 14.28 -14.61
C ALA A 261 10.57 12.98 -15.16
N ASP A 262 11.21 12.18 -14.32
CA ASP A 262 11.83 10.91 -14.70
C ASP A 262 10.76 9.85 -14.98
N LEU A 263 9.62 9.89 -14.25
CA LEU A 263 8.48 9.02 -14.54
C LEU A 263 7.97 9.21 -15.97
N SER A 264 7.92 10.44 -16.49
CA SER A 264 7.48 10.68 -17.87
C SER A 264 8.36 10.03 -18.95
N GLN A 265 9.62 9.72 -18.61
CA GLN A 265 10.56 9.04 -19.50
C GLN A 265 10.46 7.51 -19.38
N LEU A 266 10.20 7.00 -18.18
CA LEU A 266 10.02 5.57 -17.88
C LEU A 266 8.63 5.04 -18.23
N LEU A 267 7.64 5.95 -18.25
CA LEU A 267 6.30 5.66 -18.73
C LEU A 267 6.34 5.46 -20.26
N PRO A 268 5.57 4.51 -20.83
CA PRO A 268 5.52 4.30 -22.26
C PRO A 268 5.26 5.60 -23.02
N LYS A 269 5.75 5.72 -24.27
CA LYS A 269 5.53 6.89 -25.18
C LYS A 269 4.07 7.40 -25.23
N MET A 270 3.13 6.53 -24.89
CA MET A 270 1.70 6.82 -24.67
C MET A 270 1.36 7.85 -23.57
N PHE A 271 2.28 8.21 -22.67
CA PHE A 271 2.13 9.31 -21.70
C PHE A 271 2.70 10.64 -22.18
N GLN A 272 3.55 10.63 -23.20
CA GLN A 272 4.27 11.82 -23.67
C GLN A 272 3.38 12.74 -24.52
N SER A 273 2.19 12.28 -24.93
CA SER A 273 1.24 13.04 -25.74
C SER A 273 0.25 13.91 -24.94
N GLY A 274 0.41 14.03 -23.61
CA GLY A 274 -0.53 14.76 -22.75
C GLY A 274 0.02 16.02 -22.04
N VAL A 275 1.31 16.37 -22.20
CA VAL A 275 1.94 17.51 -21.50
C VAL A 275 2.17 18.72 -22.44
N ALA A 276 1.52 18.74 -23.60
CA ALA A 276 1.53 19.90 -24.49
C ALA A 276 0.14 20.57 -24.49
N ASN A 277 -0.08 21.44 -23.51
CA ASN A 277 -0.70 22.76 -23.66
C ASN A 277 -0.69 23.51 -22.33
#